data_AF-A0A8S3H919-F1
#
_entry.id   AF-A0A8S3H919-F1
#
_cell.length_a   1.000
_cell.length_b   1.000
_cell.length_c   1.000
_cell.angle_alpha   90.00
_cell.angle_beta   90.00
_cell.angle_gamma   90.00
#
_symmetry.space_group_name_H-M   'P 1'
#
loop_
_entity.id
_entity.type
_entity.pdbx_description
1 polymer ?
#
loop_
_entity_poly.entity_id
_entity_poly.type
_entity_poly.pdbx_seq_one_letter_code
_entity_poly.pdbx_strand_id
1 'polypeptide(L)'
;YLPKSFRLIAIADPRSVVRKKLQKIYSLEDKYVYDDWRQLADSNVERLADCALITLPDREHREAAVQLAKKGYHILLEKPMATKIEHCKEIVQVCRDNNVLLTVCHVLRYLPVVKKIKELLDKNVIGKLISIQHIEPVGFWHFAHSFVRGNWHNENDSCFSLLAKCCHDLDLIQYWMQPRRCTHISSFGKLMHFKSENKPKGASDRCLTCPVESTCPYSAKKIYMEKPNMRWPVSVVVPDIEESENWDQVKVKVKNALETGPYGKCVYGDCNNDVVDQQVVILNFDD
;
A
#
# COMPACT_ATOMS: atom_id res chain seq x y z
N TYR A 1 -12.21 -9.28 11.32
CA TYR A 1 -13.08 -10.44 11.04
C TYR A 1 -14.03 -10.06 9.93
N LEU A 2 -14.26 -10.97 8.97
CA LEU A 2 -15.16 -10.72 7.85
C LEU A 2 -16.60 -10.50 8.34
N PRO A 3 -17.42 -9.66 7.67
CA PRO A 3 -18.84 -9.52 8.01
C PRO A 3 -19.55 -10.87 7.92
N LYS A 4 -20.65 -11.06 8.68
CA LYS A 4 -21.42 -12.32 8.70
C LYS A 4 -21.91 -12.77 7.31
N SER A 5 -22.06 -11.83 6.38
CA SER A 5 -22.46 -12.09 4.99
C SER A 5 -21.35 -12.71 4.13
N PHE A 6 -20.12 -12.84 4.64
CA PHE A 6 -18.98 -13.39 3.92
C PHE A 6 -18.39 -14.59 4.65
N ARG A 7 -17.94 -15.57 3.88
CA ARG A 7 -17.19 -16.73 4.35
C ARG A 7 -15.90 -16.84 3.55
N LEU A 8 -14.77 -17.03 4.23
CA LEU A 8 -13.50 -17.29 3.57
C LEU A 8 -13.51 -18.73 3.05
N ILE A 9 -13.20 -18.92 1.76
CA ILE A 9 -13.20 -20.25 1.11
C ILE A 9 -11.79 -20.76 0.86
N ALA A 10 -10.88 -19.88 0.42
CA ALA A 10 -9.50 -20.22 0.10
C ALA A 10 -8.56 -19.06 0.46
N ILE A 11 -7.28 -19.38 0.64
CA ILE A 11 -6.21 -18.40 0.91
C ILE A 11 -5.04 -18.70 -0.02
N ALA A 12 -4.46 -17.66 -0.61
CA ALA A 12 -3.16 -17.71 -1.26
C ALA A 12 -2.24 -16.61 -0.71
N ASP A 13 -1.09 -16.98 -0.15
CA ASP A 13 -0.08 -16.05 0.35
C ASP A 13 1.28 -16.76 0.43
N PRO A 14 2.40 -16.21 -0.04
CA PRO A 14 3.70 -16.91 0.03
C PRO A 14 4.18 -17.17 1.47
N ARG A 15 3.71 -16.42 2.46
CA ARG A 15 4.14 -16.52 3.86
C ARG A 15 3.37 -17.60 4.60
N SER A 16 4.07 -18.68 4.97
CA SER A 16 3.48 -19.80 5.69
C SER A 16 2.85 -19.40 7.04
N VAL A 17 3.46 -18.44 7.76
CA VAL A 17 2.91 -17.93 9.03
C VAL A 17 1.55 -17.26 8.85
N VAL A 18 1.35 -16.53 7.76
CA VAL A 18 0.08 -15.86 7.44
C VAL A 18 -0.96 -16.89 7.04
N ARG A 19 -0.60 -17.84 6.18
CA ARG A 19 -1.50 -18.93 5.76
C ARG A 19 -1.98 -19.76 6.95
N LYS A 20 -1.06 -20.27 7.78
CA LYS A 20 -1.38 -21.09 8.97
C LYS A 20 -2.29 -20.35 9.94
N LYS A 21 -2.02 -19.07 10.19
CA LYS A 21 -2.84 -18.21 11.04
C LYS A 21 -4.26 -18.10 10.51
N LEU A 22 -4.42 -17.70 9.24
CA LEU A 22 -5.74 -17.53 8.63
C LEU A 22 -6.48 -18.87 8.51
N GLN A 23 -5.78 -19.95 8.14
CA GLN A 23 -6.33 -21.30 8.09
C GLN A 23 -6.91 -21.72 9.44
N LYS A 24 -6.20 -21.47 10.55
CA LYS A 24 -6.69 -21.75 11.90
C LYS A 24 -7.89 -20.88 12.29
N ILE A 25 -7.84 -19.57 12.02
CA ILE A 25 -8.92 -18.62 12.36
C ILE A 25 -10.22 -18.98 11.64
N TYR A 26 -10.14 -19.46 10.40
CA TYR A 26 -11.30 -19.75 9.56
C TYR A 26 -11.56 -21.25 9.38
N SER A 27 -10.84 -22.12 10.08
CA SER A 27 -10.98 -23.58 10.05
C SER A 27 -10.97 -24.17 8.62
N LEU A 28 -10.01 -23.74 7.79
CA LEU A 28 -9.92 -24.17 6.39
C LEU A 28 -9.17 -25.50 6.23
N GLU A 29 -9.67 -26.36 5.35
CA GLU A 29 -8.97 -27.59 4.93
C GLU A 29 -7.71 -27.27 4.11
N ASP A 30 -6.67 -28.10 4.21
CA ASP A 30 -5.37 -27.89 3.53
C ASP A 30 -5.52 -27.70 2.02
N LYS A 31 -6.49 -28.38 1.39
CA LYS A 31 -6.74 -28.29 -0.07
C LYS A 31 -7.16 -26.89 -0.55
N TYR A 32 -7.49 -25.97 0.36
CA TYR A 32 -7.88 -24.58 0.06
C TYR A 32 -6.82 -23.55 0.49
N VAL A 33 -5.61 -24.01 0.83
CA VAL A 33 -4.51 -23.16 1.29
C VAL A 33 -3.34 -23.29 0.33
N TYR A 34 -3.09 -22.23 -0.43
CA TYR A 34 -2.12 -22.18 -1.53
C TYR A 34 -0.96 -21.27 -1.15
N ASP A 35 0.27 -21.62 -1.51
CA ASP A 35 1.44 -20.76 -1.30
C ASP A 35 1.66 -19.74 -2.43
N ASP A 36 1.04 -19.95 -3.59
CA ASP A 36 1.00 -19.00 -4.70
C ASP A 36 -0.44 -18.86 -5.22
N TRP A 37 -0.87 -17.62 -5.48
CA TRP A 37 -2.19 -17.34 -6.06
C TRP A 37 -2.31 -17.91 -7.48
N ARG A 38 -1.21 -18.10 -8.20
CA ARG A 38 -1.20 -18.71 -9.53
C ARG A 38 -1.79 -20.12 -9.52
N GLN A 39 -1.65 -20.86 -8.42
CA GLN A 39 -2.28 -22.18 -8.28
C GLN A 39 -3.81 -22.12 -8.31
N LEU A 40 -4.42 -21.05 -7.78
CA LEU A 40 -5.85 -20.82 -7.90
C LEU A 40 -6.24 -20.48 -9.34
N ALA A 41 -5.42 -19.66 -10.02
CA ALA A 41 -5.63 -19.25 -11.40
C ALA A 41 -5.41 -20.39 -12.42
N ASP A 42 -4.51 -21.33 -12.14
CA ASP A 42 -4.16 -22.43 -13.04
C ASP A 42 -4.96 -23.71 -12.74
N SER A 43 -5.69 -23.75 -11.62
CA SER A 43 -6.50 -24.91 -11.27
C SER A 43 -7.57 -25.19 -12.35
N ASN A 44 -7.80 -26.47 -12.66
CA ASN A 44 -8.95 -26.91 -13.48
C ASN A 44 -10.30 -26.67 -12.78
N VAL A 45 -10.29 -26.13 -11.56
CA VAL A 45 -11.51 -25.70 -10.89
C VAL A 45 -11.94 -24.38 -11.52
N GLU A 46 -13.14 -24.37 -12.11
CA GLU A 46 -13.69 -23.18 -12.77
C GLU A 46 -13.75 -21.99 -11.80
N ARG A 47 -14.39 -22.18 -10.63
CA ARG A 47 -14.53 -21.15 -9.61
C ARG A 47 -14.81 -21.74 -8.22
N LEU A 48 -13.98 -21.40 -7.23
CA LEU A 48 -14.11 -21.85 -5.83
C LEU A 48 -14.99 -20.93 -4.98
N ALA A 49 -15.07 -19.64 -5.32
CA ALA A 49 -15.76 -18.62 -4.53
C ALA A 49 -16.37 -17.54 -5.43
N ASP A 50 -17.30 -16.74 -4.89
CA ASP A 50 -17.97 -15.69 -5.67
C ASP A 50 -17.07 -14.47 -5.92
N CYS A 51 -16.13 -14.19 -5.01
CA CYS A 51 -15.25 -13.04 -5.09
C CYS A 51 -13.81 -13.36 -4.68
N ALA A 52 -12.88 -12.61 -5.27
CA ALA A 52 -11.46 -12.62 -4.94
C ALA A 52 -11.06 -11.27 -4.32
N LEU A 53 -10.39 -11.32 -3.18
CA LEU A 53 -9.77 -10.17 -2.52
C LEU A 53 -8.29 -10.16 -2.87
N ILE A 54 -7.87 -9.20 -3.67
CA ILE A 54 -6.49 -9.11 -4.18
C ILE A 54 -5.75 -8.04 -3.38
N THR A 55 -4.85 -8.50 -2.52
CA THR A 55 -4.01 -7.66 -1.63
C THR A 55 -2.52 -7.94 -1.88
N LEU A 56 -2.13 -8.02 -3.15
CA LEU A 56 -0.78 -8.34 -3.59
C LEU A 56 0.07 -7.05 -3.69
N PRO A 57 1.38 -7.14 -3.98
CA PRO A 57 2.14 -5.98 -4.45
C PRO A 57 1.48 -5.38 -5.71
N ASP A 58 1.50 -4.05 -5.83
CA ASP A 58 0.77 -3.31 -6.89
C ASP A 58 1.10 -3.75 -8.32
N ARG A 59 2.34 -4.20 -8.58
CA ARG A 59 2.77 -4.75 -9.88
C ARG A 59 2.08 -6.07 -10.25
N GLU A 60 1.66 -6.85 -9.26
CA GLU A 60 1.01 -8.16 -9.47
C GLU A 60 -0.51 -8.05 -9.62
N HIS A 61 -1.09 -6.88 -9.28
CA HIS A 61 -2.53 -6.65 -9.34
C HIS A 61 -3.14 -6.97 -10.71
N ARG A 62 -2.49 -6.54 -11.80
CA ARG A 62 -2.98 -6.77 -13.16
C ARG A 62 -3.13 -8.25 -13.46
N GLU A 63 -2.05 -9.03 -13.26
CA GLU A 63 -2.03 -10.44 -13.62
C GLU A 63 -3.10 -11.21 -12.84
N ALA A 64 -3.14 -11.01 -11.51
CA ALA A 64 -4.11 -11.67 -10.64
C ALA A 64 -5.55 -11.26 -10.97
N ALA A 65 -5.83 -9.95 -11.14
CA ALA A 65 -7.17 -9.47 -11.41
C ALA A 65 -7.69 -9.95 -12.77
N VAL A 66 -6.85 -9.94 -13.82
CA VAL A 66 -7.23 -10.42 -15.15
C VAL A 66 -7.52 -11.92 -15.14
N GLN A 67 -6.65 -12.74 -14.55
CA GLN A 67 -6.82 -14.19 -14.55
C GLN A 67 -8.04 -14.62 -13.72
N LEU A 68 -8.25 -14.01 -12.54
CA LEU A 68 -9.40 -14.32 -11.70
C LEU A 68 -10.70 -13.78 -12.29
N ALA A 69 -10.70 -12.61 -12.93
CA ALA A 69 -11.89 -12.10 -13.61
C ALA A 69 -12.32 -13.01 -14.78
N LYS A 70 -11.37 -13.57 -15.55
CA LYS A 70 -11.64 -14.57 -16.61
C LYS A 70 -12.26 -15.87 -16.10
N LYS A 71 -11.99 -16.23 -14.84
CA LYS A 71 -12.64 -17.35 -14.13
C LYS A 71 -14.01 -16.96 -13.53
N GLY A 72 -14.48 -15.74 -13.74
CA GLY A 72 -15.79 -15.30 -13.26
C GLY A 72 -15.83 -14.91 -11.78
N TYR A 73 -14.68 -14.60 -11.15
CA TYR A 73 -14.65 -14.03 -9.80
C TYR A 73 -14.99 -12.53 -9.84
N HIS A 74 -15.84 -12.08 -8.93
CA HIS A 74 -15.95 -10.65 -8.61
C HIS A 74 -14.68 -10.18 -7.90
N ILE A 75 -14.17 -9.00 -8.26
CA ILE A 75 -12.86 -8.53 -7.82
C ILE A 75 -13.00 -7.38 -6.82
N LEU A 76 -12.46 -7.59 -5.61
CA LEU A 76 -12.13 -6.53 -4.67
C LEU A 76 -10.61 -6.34 -4.66
N LEU A 77 -10.14 -5.25 -5.27
CA LEU A 77 -8.74 -4.98 -5.54
C LEU A 77 -8.20 -3.90 -4.61
N GLU A 78 -7.09 -4.18 -3.93
CA GLU A 78 -6.37 -3.14 -3.19
C GLU A 78 -5.84 -2.05 -4.12
N LYS A 79 -5.66 -0.86 -3.55
CA LYS A 79 -5.10 0.28 -4.27
C LYS A 79 -3.57 0.28 -4.21
N PRO A 80 -2.88 0.88 -5.20
CA PRO A 80 -3.42 1.37 -6.47
C PRO A 80 -3.81 0.21 -7.40
N MET A 81 -4.74 0.45 -8.34
CA MET A 81 -5.25 -0.59 -9.23
C MET A 81 -4.14 -1.28 -10.05
N ALA A 82 -3.19 -0.50 -10.57
CA ALA A 82 -1.98 -0.98 -11.23
C ALA A 82 -0.95 0.15 -11.29
N THR A 83 0.27 -0.18 -11.73
CA THR A 83 1.38 0.78 -11.91
C THR A 83 1.31 1.55 -13.23
N LYS A 84 0.49 1.10 -14.19
CA LYS A 84 0.33 1.72 -15.52
C LYS A 84 -1.14 1.85 -15.90
N ILE A 85 -1.47 2.91 -16.65
CA ILE A 85 -2.86 3.20 -17.03
C ILE A 85 -3.42 2.16 -18.01
N GLU A 86 -2.59 1.59 -18.88
CA GLU A 86 -2.96 0.52 -19.82
C GLU A 86 -3.41 -0.72 -19.06
N HIS A 87 -2.71 -1.05 -17.96
CA HIS A 87 -3.07 -2.17 -17.10
C HIS A 87 -4.39 -1.92 -16.37
N CYS A 88 -4.63 -0.69 -15.89
CA CYS A 88 -5.93 -0.32 -15.31
C CYS A 88 -7.07 -0.51 -16.34
N LYS A 89 -6.86 -0.05 -17.59
CA LYS A 89 -7.84 -0.21 -18.68
C LYS A 89 -8.12 -1.68 -18.98
N GLU A 90 -7.09 -2.51 -19.02
CA GLU A 90 -7.23 -3.95 -19.25
C GLU A 90 -8.02 -4.64 -18.13
N ILE A 91 -7.71 -4.36 -16.86
CA ILE A 91 -8.45 -4.91 -15.72
C ILE A 91 -9.94 -4.57 -15.85
N VAL A 92 -10.26 -3.30 -16.13
CA VAL A 92 -11.65 -2.84 -16.31
C VAL A 92 -12.32 -3.54 -17.50
N GLN A 93 -11.62 -3.65 -18.63
CA GLN A 93 -12.15 -4.28 -19.84
C GLN A 93 -12.46 -5.76 -19.60
N VAL A 94 -11.51 -6.52 -19.04
CA VAL A 94 -11.69 -7.94 -18.74
C VAL A 94 -12.83 -8.16 -17.75
N CYS A 95 -12.96 -7.32 -16.72
CA CYS A 95 -14.07 -7.42 -15.78
C CYS A 95 -15.44 -7.22 -16.48
N ARG A 96 -15.52 -6.26 -17.42
CA ARG A 96 -16.74 -6.03 -18.22
C ARG A 96 -17.04 -7.20 -19.15
N ASP A 97 -16.04 -7.70 -19.87
CA ASP A 97 -16.21 -8.79 -20.84
C ASP A 97 -16.68 -10.09 -20.18
N ASN A 98 -16.27 -10.33 -18.93
CA ASN A 98 -16.67 -11.50 -18.14
C ASN A 98 -17.86 -11.23 -17.22
N ASN A 99 -18.49 -10.05 -17.32
CA ASN A 99 -19.64 -9.64 -16.50
C ASN A 99 -19.42 -9.80 -14.99
N VAL A 100 -18.23 -9.40 -14.50
CA VAL A 100 -17.88 -9.43 -13.08
C VAL A 100 -17.74 -8.02 -12.51
N LEU A 101 -18.13 -7.86 -11.24
CA LEU A 101 -17.95 -6.61 -10.51
C LEU A 101 -16.47 -6.36 -10.22
N LEU A 102 -16.04 -5.11 -10.35
CA LEU A 102 -14.73 -4.62 -9.94
C LEU A 102 -14.91 -3.48 -8.94
N THR A 103 -14.33 -3.61 -7.76
CA THR A 103 -14.25 -2.54 -6.75
C THR A 103 -12.81 -2.33 -6.33
N VAL A 104 -12.37 -1.08 -6.24
CA VAL A 104 -11.06 -0.70 -5.70
C VAL A 104 -11.21 -0.23 -4.26
N CYS A 105 -10.31 -0.65 -3.37
CA CYS A 105 -10.33 -0.35 -1.93
C CYS A 105 -9.97 1.12 -1.59
N HIS A 106 -10.71 2.09 -2.12
CA HIS A 106 -10.64 3.49 -1.69
C HIS A 106 -11.38 3.69 -0.36
N VAL A 107 -10.80 3.14 0.72
CA VAL A 107 -11.44 3.04 2.04
C VAL A 107 -11.79 4.41 2.67
N LEU A 108 -11.07 5.48 2.31
CA LEU A 108 -11.31 6.81 2.90
C LEU A 108 -12.69 7.40 2.55
N ARG A 109 -13.28 7.00 1.40
CA ARG A 109 -14.66 7.39 1.04
C ARG A 109 -15.70 6.97 2.09
N TYR A 110 -15.39 5.95 2.88
CA TYR A 110 -16.31 5.40 3.87
C TYR A 110 -16.23 6.10 5.23
N LEU A 111 -15.23 6.95 5.46
CA LEU A 111 -15.06 7.65 6.74
C LEU A 111 -16.22 8.62 6.99
N PRO A 112 -16.77 8.68 8.23
CA PRO A 112 -17.90 9.56 8.55
C PRO A 112 -17.65 11.03 8.19
N VAL A 113 -16.44 11.54 8.45
CA VAL A 113 -16.06 12.92 8.12
C VAL A 113 -16.06 13.20 6.63
N VAL A 114 -15.53 12.27 5.81
CA VAL A 114 -15.48 12.39 4.35
C VAL A 114 -16.88 12.39 3.76
N LYS A 115 -17.74 11.47 4.23
CA LYS A 115 -19.16 11.43 3.85
C LYS A 115 -19.88 12.72 4.25
N LYS A 116 -19.59 13.26 5.44
CA LYS A 116 -20.22 14.49 5.90
C LYS A 116 -19.84 15.68 5.03
N ILE A 117 -18.57 15.79 4.64
CA ILE A 117 -18.12 16.82 3.69
C ILE A 117 -18.90 16.70 2.37
N LYS A 118 -18.98 15.50 1.78
CA LYS A 118 -19.74 15.26 0.54
C LYS A 118 -21.22 15.67 0.68
N GLU A 119 -21.87 15.27 1.77
CA GLU A 119 -23.27 15.61 2.04
C GLU A 119 -23.49 17.13 2.10
N LEU A 120 -22.58 17.88 2.74
CA LEU A 120 -22.67 19.33 2.86
C LEU A 120 -22.42 20.04 1.51
N LEU A 121 -21.50 19.53 0.70
CA LEU A 121 -21.24 20.01 -0.65
C LEU A 121 -22.46 19.76 -1.56
N ASP A 122 -23.06 18.57 -1.50
CA ASP A 122 -24.24 18.21 -2.30
C ASP A 122 -25.47 19.03 -1.93
N LYS A 123 -25.59 19.41 -0.65
CA LYS A 123 -26.63 20.30 -0.15
C LYS A 123 -26.35 21.79 -0.43
N ASN A 124 -25.26 22.11 -1.12
CA ASN A 124 -24.84 23.48 -1.44
C ASN A 124 -24.73 24.39 -0.19
N VAL A 125 -24.33 23.84 0.96
CA VAL A 125 -24.35 24.57 2.25
C VAL A 125 -23.38 25.75 2.27
N ILE A 126 -22.26 25.65 1.55
CA ILE A 126 -21.24 26.70 1.45
C ILE A 126 -21.38 27.56 0.17
N GLY A 127 -22.47 27.39 -0.59
CA GLY A 127 -22.62 27.97 -1.92
C GLY A 127 -21.66 27.36 -2.95
N LYS A 128 -21.28 28.16 -3.96
CA LYS A 128 -20.37 27.72 -5.03
C LYS A 128 -19.00 27.38 -4.42
N LEU A 129 -18.62 26.10 -4.49
CA LEU A 129 -17.27 25.66 -4.15
C LEU A 129 -16.26 26.33 -5.10
N ILE A 130 -15.37 27.15 -4.55
CA ILE A 130 -14.34 27.90 -5.30
C ILE A 130 -13.02 27.11 -5.39
N SER A 131 -12.56 26.51 -4.30
CA SER A 131 -11.27 25.79 -4.27
C SER A 131 -11.21 24.77 -3.14
N ILE A 132 -10.47 23.69 -3.36
CA ILE A 132 -10.04 22.74 -2.32
C ILE A 132 -8.52 22.86 -2.17
N GLN A 133 -8.05 23.07 -0.95
CA GLN A 133 -6.63 22.99 -0.61
C GLN A 133 -6.43 21.76 0.28
N HIS A 134 -5.61 20.83 -0.19
CA HIS A 134 -5.35 19.56 0.48
C HIS A 134 -3.85 19.36 0.64
N ILE A 135 -3.43 18.97 1.84
CA ILE A 135 -2.03 18.68 2.16
C ILE A 135 -2.00 17.32 2.84
N GLU A 136 -1.21 16.39 2.29
CA GLU A 136 -0.99 15.06 2.87
C GLU A 136 0.45 14.96 3.40
N PRO A 137 0.68 15.20 4.70
CA PRO A 137 1.97 14.96 5.32
C PRO A 137 2.10 13.46 5.64
N VAL A 138 2.78 12.71 4.78
CA VAL A 138 3.02 11.25 4.96
C VAL A 138 3.67 10.91 6.31
N GLY A 139 4.45 11.85 6.85
CA GLY A 139 5.21 11.72 8.09
C GLY A 139 6.64 11.23 7.81
N PHE A 140 7.63 11.88 8.41
CA PHE A 140 9.06 11.68 8.10
C PHE A 140 9.52 10.21 8.26
N TRP A 141 9.07 9.53 9.31
CA TRP A 141 9.47 8.15 9.61
C TRP A 141 8.74 7.14 8.71
N HIS A 142 7.49 7.44 8.35
CA HIS A 142 6.70 6.61 7.45
C HIS A 142 7.24 6.72 6.03
N PHE A 143 7.60 7.94 5.59
CA PHE A 143 8.23 8.14 4.30
C PHE A 143 9.57 7.39 4.22
N ALA A 144 10.42 7.52 5.25
CA ALA A 144 11.66 6.76 5.36
C ALA A 144 11.45 5.23 5.32
N HIS A 145 10.40 4.73 5.97
CA HIS A 145 10.07 3.31 5.97
C HIS A 145 9.61 2.83 4.59
N SER A 146 8.62 3.47 3.98
CA SER A 146 7.93 2.96 2.78
C SER A 146 8.62 3.33 1.47
N PHE A 147 9.14 4.56 1.37
CA PHE A 147 9.58 5.21 0.12
C PHE A 147 11.10 5.44 0.06
N VAL A 148 11.85 5.10 1.12
CA VAL A 148 13.31 5.17 1.09
C VAL A 148 13.91 3.78 1.32
N ARG A 149 13.48 3.08 2.36
CA ARG A 149 13.99 1.74 2.69
C ARG A 149 13.09 0.60 2.21
N GLY A 150 11.83 0.92 1.88
CA GLY A 150 10.76 -0.06 1.76
C GLY A 150 10.38 -0.39 0.33
N ASN A 151 9.24 -1.05 0.18
CA ASN A 151 8.81 -1.67 -1.07
C ASN A 151 8.56 -0.65 -2.21
N TRP A 152 8.39 0.63 -1.89
CA TRP A 152 8.08 1.70 -2.85
C TRP A 152 9.20 2.71 -3.02
N HIS A 153 10.45 2.29 -2.78
CA HIS A 153 11.59 3.20 -2.91
C HIS A 153 11.98 3.48 -4.37
N ASN A 154 11.70 2.54 -5.29
CA ASN A 154 12.11 2.62 -6.69
C ASN A 154 10.93 2.49 -7.66
N GLU A 155 10.82 3.40 -8.63
CA GLU A 155 9.73 3.44 -9.63
C GLU A 155 9.85 2.37 -10.73
N ASN A 156 11.01 1.73 -10.90
CA ASN A 156 11.12 0.56 -11.77
C ASN A 156 10.54 -0.70 -11.13
N ASP A 157 10.60 -0.78 -9.79
CA ASP A 157 10.17 -1.95 -9.04
C ASP A 157 8.71 -1.86 -8.57
N SER A 158 8.15 -0.64 -8.52
CA SER A 158 6.86 -0.31 -7.89
C SER A 158 6.23 0.96 -8.48
N CYS A 159 5.07 1.41 -7.98
CA CYS A 159 4.50 2.71 -8.35
C CYS A 159 5.17 3.90 -7.64
N PHE A 160 5.11 5.08 -8.27
CA PHE A 160 5.59 6.34 -7.69
C PHE A 160 4.80 6.74 -6.41
N SER A 161 5.45 7.50 -5.53
CA SER A 161 4.96 7.80 -4.17
C SER A 161 3.55 8.39 -4.12
N LEU A 162 3.23 9.33 -5.01
CA LEU A 162 1.90 9.93 -5.11
C LEU A 162 0.82 8.89 -5.44
N LEU A 163 1.11 7.88 -6.28
CA LEU A 163 0.16 6.80 -6.58
C LEU A 163 0.09 5.78 -5.44
N ALA A 164 1.21 5.43 -4.81
CA ALA A 164 1.24 4.48 -3.71
C ALA A 164 0.47 4.99 -2.47
N LYS A 165 0.67 6.27 -2.13
CA LYS A 165 0.14 6.88 -0.91
C LYS A 165 -1.06 7.79 -1.18
N CYS A 166 -0.89 8.74 -2.09
CA CYS A 166 -1.82 9.85 -2.28
C CYS A 166 -2.92 9.57 -3.33
N CYS A 167 -3.01 8.34 -3.85
CA CYS A 167 -4.15 7.96 -4.68
C CYS A 167 -5.47 7.99 -3.89
N HIS A 168 -5.41 7.86 -2.57
CA HIS A 168 -6.56 8.10 -1.71
C HIS A 168 -6.99 9.57 -1.74
N ASP A 169 -6.04 10.49 -1.65
CA ASP A 169 -6.28 11.92 -1.59
C ASP A 169 -6.84 12.46 -2.91
N LEU A 170 -6.23 12.05 -4.04
CA LEU A 170 -6.76 12.37 -5.37
C LEU A 170 -8.16 11.80 -5.59
N ASP A 171 -8.41 10.59 -5.10
CA ASP A 171 -9.72 9.95 -5.12
C ASP A 171 -10.76 10.70 -4.28
N LEU A 172 -10.38 11.21 -3.10
CA LEU A 172 -11.25 12.01 -2.23
C LEU A 172 -11.61 13.35 -2.88
N ILE A 173 -10.63 14.05 -3.46
CA ILE A 173 -10.89 15.30 -4.17
C ILE A 173 -11.86 15.03 -5.32
N GLN A 174 -11.62 14.00 -6.13
CA GLN A 174 -12.53 13.65 -7.22
C GLN A 174 -13.92 13.24 -6.69
N TYR A 175 -14.00 12.54 -5.55
CA TYR A 175 -15.26 12.16 -4.91
C TYR A 175 -16.08 13.37 -4.47
N TRP A 176 -15.45 14.37 -3.82
CA TRP A 176 -16.10 15.60 -3.41
C TRP A 176 -16.50 16.50 -4.57
N MET A 177 -15.73 16.48 -5.67
CA MET A 177 -16.01 17.28 -6.85
C MET A 177 -17.12 16.69 -7.74
N GLN A 178 -17.56 15.45 -7.52
CA GLN A 178 -18.62 14.86 -8.36
C GLN A 178 -19.89 15.74 -8.40
N PRO A 179 -20.53 15.89 -9.57
CA PRO A 179 -20.27 15.16 -10.83
C PRO A 179 -19.21 15.80 -11.74
N ARG A 180 -18.53 16.87 -11.30
CA ARG A 180 -17.53 17.58 -12.10
C ARG A 180 -16.36 16.68 -12.47
N ARG A 181 -15.84 16.88 -13.68
CA ARG A 181 -14.70 16.15 -14.22
C ARG A 181 -13.46 17.02 -14.13
N CYS A 182 -12.36 16.42 -13.70
CA CYS A 182 -11.06 17.07 -13.84
C CYS A 182 -10.71 17.15 -15.34
N THR A 183 -10.50 18.36 -15.84
CA THR A 183 -10.21 18.64 -17.26
C THR A 183 -8.73 18.86 -17.50
N HIS A 184 -8.00 19.41 -16.52
CA HIS A 184 -6.58 19.71 -16.65
C HIS A 184 -5.84 19.41 -15.35
N ILE A 185 -4.59 18.98 -15.50
CA ILE A 185 -3.68 18.67 -14.40
C ILE A 185 -2.33 19.32 -14.67
N SER A 186 -1.75 19.92 -13.65
CA SER A 186 -0.34 20.31 -13.62
C SER A 186 0.32 19.72 -12.38
N SER A 187 1.54 19.20 -12.51
CA SER A 187 2.24 18.52 -11.43
C SER A 187 3.71 18.87 -11.45
N PHE A 188 4.23 19.25 -10.29
CA PHE A 188 5.63 19.59 -10.09
C PHE A 188 6.13 18.83 -8.87
N GLY A 189 7.14 18.00 -9.05
CA GLY A 189 7.69 17.19 -7.98
C GLY A 189 9.17 16.94 -8.17
N LYS A 190 9.88 16.75 -7.06
CA LYS A 190 11.30 16.42 -7.06
C LYS A 190 11.67 15.63 -5.80
N LEU A 191 12.63 14.71 -5.94
CA LEU A 191 13.38 14.16 -4.81
C LEU A 191 14.33 15.25 -4.28
N MET A 192 13.99 15.82 -3.13
CA MET A 192 14.65 16.98 -2.55
C MET A 192 15.44 16.65 -1.28
N HIS A 193 14.86 15.82 -0.41
CA HIS A 193 15.33 15.60 0.95
C HIS A 193 16.14 14.30 1.08
N PHE A 194 15.61 13.16 0.64
CA PHE A 194 16.26 11.85 0.79
C PHE A 194 17.32 11.59 -0.29
N LYS A 195 18.38 12.43 -0.28
CA LYS A 195 19.51 12.35 -1.20
C LYS A 195 20.83 12.25 -0.44
N SER A 196 21.84 11.66 -1.08
CA SER A 196 23.16 11.48 -0.50
C SER A 196 23.85 12.80 -0.13
N GLU A 197 23.60 13.89 -0.87
CA GLU A 197 24.17 15.21 -0.54
C GLU A 197 23.64 15.77 0.78
N ASN A 198 22.47 15.32 1.23
CA ASN A 198 21.86 15.76 2.49
C ASN A 198 22.28 14.89 3.69
N LYS A 199 23.20 13.92 3.49
CA LYS A 199 23.67 13.03 4.54
C LYS A 199 24.38 13.84 5.65
N PRO A 200 23.94 13.74 6.92
CA PRO A 200 24.57 14.47 8.01
C PRO A 200 26.04 14.10 8.17
N LYS A 201 26.88 15.10 8.50
CA LYS A 201 28.31 14.87 8.79
C LYS A 201 28.45 13.88 9.95
N GLY A 202 29.31 12.86 9.76
CA GLY A 202 29.52 11.81 10.76
C GLY A 202 28.48 10.69 10.75
N ALA A 203 27.50 10.72 9.84
CA ALA A 203 26.58 9.59 9.67
C ALA A 203 27.24 8.41 8.94
N SER A 204 27.06 7.21 9.47
CA SER A 204 27.40 5.95 8.80
C SER A 204 26.37 5.57 7.74
N ASP A 205 26.68 4.58 6.91
CA ASP A 205 25.72 4.03 5.92
C ASP A 205 24.67 3.10 6.54
N ARG A 206 24.86 2.68 7.79
CA ARG A 206 23.91 1.84 8.53
C ARG A 206 23.60 2.44 9.89
N CYS A 207 22.32 2.42 10.27
CA CYS A 207 21.84 3.03 11.51
C CYS A 207 22.38 2.33 12.76
N LEU A 208 22.61 1.02 12.72
CA LEU A 208 22.99 0.27 13.93
C LEU A 208 24.32 0.72 14.53
N THR A 209 25.25 1.13 13.67
CA THR A 209 26.62 1.57 14.03
C THR A 209 26.82 3.06 13.77
N CYS A 210 25.77 3.84 13.57
CA CYS A 210 25.86 5.25 13.19
C CYS A 210 26.17 6.14 14.42
N PRO A 211 27.26 6.93 14.41
CA PRO A 211 27.64 7.81 15.52
C PRO A 211 26.59 8.88 15.87
N VAL A 212 25.84 9.36 14.88
CA VAL A 212 24.82 10.42 15.05
C VAL A 212 23.41 9.86 15.25
N GLU A 213 23.26 8.55 15.46
CA GLU A 213 21.97 7.88 15.54
C GLU A 213 21.08 8.40 16.69
N SER A 214 21.68 8.71 17.83
CA SER A 214 20.99 9.16 19.03
C SER A 214 20.18 10.45 18.85
N THR A 215 20.57 11.33 17.93
CA THR A 215 19.83 12.56 17.58
C THR A 215 19.12 12.48 16.22
N CYS A 216 19.39 11.45 15.42
CA CYS A 216 18.77 11.28 14.12
C CYS A 216 17.27 10.91 14.26
N PRO A 217 16.35 11.64 13.60
CA PRO A 217 14.93 11.27 13.59
C PRO A 217 14.65 10.02 12.75
N TYR A 218 15.50 9.72 11.76
CA TYR A 218 15.36 8.57 10.85
C TYR A 218 16.04 7.29 11.34
N SER A 219 16.45 7.23 12.62
CA SER A 219 17.11 6.05 13.19
C SER A 219 16.23 4.81 13.03
N ALA A 220 16.79 3.78 12.38
CA ALA A 220 16.13 2.48 12.29
C ALA A 220 15.93 1.84 13.69
N LYS A 221 16.81 2.11 14.66
CA LYS A 221 16.64 1.61 16.04
C LYS A 221 15.41 2.22 16.68
N LYS A 222 15.24 3.54 16.58
CA LYS A 222 14.08 4.26 17.12
C LYS A 222 12.77 3.79 16.47
N ILE A 223 12.78 3.62 15.15
CA ILE A 223 11.57 3.25 14.40
C ILE A 223 11.18 1.79 14.67
N TYR A 224 12.14 0.86 14.78
CA TYR A 224 11.84 -0.58 14.77
C TYR A 224 12.19 -1.35 16.05
N MET A 225 13.01 -0.81 16.97
CA MET A 225 13.54 -1.57 18.12
C MET A 225 13.21 -0.98 19.50
N GLU A 226 12.97 0.32 19.63
CA GLU A 226 12.80 0.98 20.94
C GLU A 226 11.41 0.74 21.56
N LYS A 227 10.38 0.62 20.73
CA LYS A 227 9.00 0.39 21.19
C LYS A 227 8.54 -1.01 20.80
N PRO A 228 8.10 -1.85 21.76
CA PRO A 228 7.51 -3.15 21.45
C PRO A 228 6.32 -2.98 20.51
N ASN A 229 6.46 -3.45 19.28
CA ASN A 229 5.40 -3.46 18.29
C ASN A 229 5.63 -4.61 17.31
N MET A 230 4.75 -5.59 17.29
CA MET A 230 4.81 -6.74 16.37
C MET A 230 3.92 -6.56 15.14
N ARG A 231 3.24 -5.42 15.02
CA ARG A 231 2.44 -5.05 13.85
C ARG A 231 3.27 -4.16 12.92
N TRP A 232 2.61 -3.49 11.99
CA TRP A 232 3.23 -2.48 11.16
C TRP A 232 3.89 -1.38 12.03
N PRO A 233 5.13 -0.94 11.71
CA PRO A 233 5.92 -1.31 10.54
C PRO A 233 6.80 -2.55 10.68
N VAL A 234 6.96 -3.10 11.90
CA VAL A 234 7.87 -4.23 12.17
C VAL A 234 7.47 -5.50 11.40
N SER A 235 6.17 -5.75 11.21
CA SER A 235 5.69 -6.90 10.43
C SER A 235 6.02 -6.84 8.93
N VAL A 236 6.54 -5.71 8.43
CA VAL A 236 7.07 -5.58 7.06
C VAL A 236 8.58 -5.85 7.05
N VAL A 237 9.28 -5.43 8.11
CA VAL A 237 10.72 -5.66 8.29
C VAL A 237 11.00 -7.14 8.58
N VAL A 238 10.11 -7.78 9.34
CA VAL A 238 10.15 -9.20 9.70
C VAL A 238 8.78 -9.80 9.31
N PRO A 239 8.62 -10.29 8.07
CA PRO A 239 7.32 -10.76 7.55
C PRO A 239 6.89 -12.13 8.08
N ASP A 240 7.78 -12.83 8.79
CA ASP A 240 7.66 -14.20 9.28
C ASP A 240 7.53 -14.29 10.82
N ILE A 241 6.94 -13.26 11.44
CA ILE A 241 6.64 -13.28 12.89
C ILE A 241 5.57 -14.33 13.19
N GLU A 242 5.88 -15.28 14.04
CA GLU A 242 4.93 -16.29 14.53
C GLU A 242 4.10 -15.75 15.71
N GLU A 243 2.87 -16.28 15.88
CA GLU A 243 1.99 -15.85 16.98
C GLU A 243 2.53 -16.23 18.37
N SER A 244 3.40 -17.24 18.44
CA SER A 244 4.05 -17.72 19.66
C SER A 244 5.23 -16.87 20.11
N GLU A 245 5.78 -16.01 19.23
CA GLU A 245 6.96 -15.23 19.53
C GLU A 245 6.64 -14.07 20.48
N ASN A 246 7.51 -13.85 21.45
CA ASN A 246 7.49 -12.64 22.27
C ASN A 246 8.35 -11.54 21.63
N TRP A 247 8.29 -10.34 22.22
CA TRP A 247 9.04 -9.20 21.70
C TRP A 247 10.56 -9.41 21.67
N ASP A 248 11.15 -10.07 22.67
CA ASP A 248 12.60 -10.26 22.71
C ASP A 248 13.09 -11.16 21.57
N GLN A 249 12.32 -12.20 21.23
CA GLN A 249 12.58 -13.06 20.06
C GLN A 249 12.46 -12.26 18.75
N VAL A 250 11.38 -11.50 18.58
CA VAL A 250 11.19 -10.65 17.38
C VAL A 250 12.27 -9.57 17.29
N LYS A 251 12.70 -8.98 18.40
CA LYS A 251 13.72 -7.94 18.42
C LYS A 251 15.08 -8.45 17.90
N VAL A 252 15.40 -9.73 18.11
CA VAL A 252 16.58 -10.38 17.49
C VAL A 252 16.42 -10.45 15.97
N LYS A 253 15.25 -10.88 15.47
CA LYS A 253 14.95 -10.89 14.02
C LYS A 253 15.01 -9.50 13.41
N VAL A 254 14.44 -8.50 14.09
CA VAL A 254 14.51 -7.08 13.69
C VAL A 254 15.96 -6.64 13.60
N LYS A 255 16.78 -6.91 14.64
CA LYS A 255 18.21 -6.56 14.62
C LYS A 255 18.91 -7.14 13.40
N ASN A 256 18.72 -8.44 13.11
CA ASN A 256 19.30 -9.08 11.93
C ASN A 256 18.84 -8.43 10.62
N ALA A 257 17.55 -8.14 10.49
CA ALA A 257 16.99 -7.43 9.32
C ALA A 257 17.58 -6.01 9.17
N LEU A 258 17.88 -5.34 10.28
CA LEU A 258 18.57 -4.04 10.28
C LEU A 258 20.10 -4.16 10.07
N GLU A 259 20.72 -5.32 10.23
CA GLU A 259 22.14 -5.55 9.94
C GLU A 259 22.37 -5.86 8.46
N THR A 260 21.45 -6.59 7.84
CA THR A 260 21.64 -7.13 6.49
C THR A 260 20.72 -6.49 5.45
N GLY A 261 19.49 -6.15 5.83
CA GLY A 261 18.45 -5.68 4.93
C GLY A 261 18.46 -4.16 4.66
N PRO A 262 17.54 -3.69 3.79
CA PRO A 262 17.45 -2.28 3.40
C PRO A 262 16.96 -1.39 4.56
N TYR A 263 16.13 -1.93 5.47
CA TYR A 263 15.57 -1.19 6.60
C TYR A 263 16.60 -0.66 7.60
N GLY A 264 17.81 -1.21 7.61
CA GLY A 264 18.91 -0.73 8.44
C GLY A 264 19.80 0.34 7.82
N LYS A 265 19.64 0.62 6.51
CA LYS A 265 20.46 1.61 5.80
C LYS A 265 20.14 3.04 6.25
N CYS A 266 21.12 3.92 6.18
CA CYS A 266 20.91 5.36 6.32
C CYS A 266 20.01 5.85 5.20
N VAL A 267 18.99 6.66 5.52
CA VAL A 267 18.04 7.20 4.51
C VAL A 267 18.68 8.15 3.50
N TYR A 268 19.92 8.58 3.76
CA TYR A 268 20.75 9.36 2.85
C TYR A 268 21.94 8.54 2.31
N GLY A 269 21.96 7.23 2.56
CA GLY A 269 22.95 6.31 2.01
C GLY A 269 22.50 5.77 0.65
N ASP A 270 23.12 4.67 0.24
CA ASP A 270 22.71 3.94 -0.97
C ASP A 270 21.43 3.12 -0.72
N CYS A 271 20.30 3.81 -0.67
CA CYS A 271 18.97 3.22 -0.57
C CYS A 271 18.33 2.94 -1.94
N ASN A 272 18.98 3.33 -3.05
CA ASN A 272 18.45 3.22 -4.42
C ASN A 272 17.05 3.85 -4.62
N ASN A 273 16.71 4.86 -3.82
CA ASN A 273 15.42 5.52 -3.92
C ASN A 273 15.42 6.60 -5.00
N ASP A 274 14.39 6.61 -5.86
CA ASP A 274 14.21 7.61 -6.92
C ASP A 274 12.87 8.38 -6.80
N VAL A 275 11.98 7.92 -5.91
CA VAL A 275 10.64 8.49 -5.76
C VAL A 275 10.63 9.92 -5.22
N VAL A 276 9.68 10.71 -5.72
CA VAL A 276 9.46 12.10 -5.32
C VAL A 276 9.06 12.20 -3.84
N ASP A 277 9.75 13.05 -3.08
CA ASP A 277 9.45 13.32 -1.67
C ASP A 277 8.81 14.69 -1.41
N GLN A 278 8.74 15.56 -2.43
CA GLN A 278 8.04 16.85 -2.44
C GLN A 278 7.29 17.02 -3.76
N GLN A 279 5.96 17.14 -3.71
CA GLN A 279 5.13 17.27 -4.91
C GLN A 279 3.93 18.18 -4.67
N VAL A 280 3.61 18.98 -5.69
CA VAL A 280 2.38 19.76 -5.78
C VAL A 280 1.63 19.33 -7.03
N VAL A 281 0.32 19.12 -6.88
CA VAL A 281 -0.59 18.79 -7.98
C VAL A 281 -1.71 19.82 -8.00
N ILE A 282 -1.93 20.43 -9.16
CA ILE A 282 -3.01 21.37 -9.41
C ILE A 282 -4.01 20.67 -10.33
N LEU A 283 -5.28 20.62 -9.89
CA LEU A 283 -6.38 19.99 -10.61
C LEU A 283 -7.39 21.07 -10.99
N ASN A 284 -7.70 21.19 -12.27
CA ASN A 284 -8.79 22.03 -12.74
C ASN A 284 -10.01 21.17 -13.06
N PHE A 285 -11.19 21.57 -12.59
CA PHE A 285 -12.46 20.89 -12.85
C PHE A 285 -13.34 21.74 -13.77
N ASP A 286 -14.26 21.11 -14.48
CA ASP A 286 -15.32 21.82 -15.19
C ASP A 286 -16.30 22.52 -14.21
N ASP A 287 -17.04 23.51 -14.73
CA ASP A 287 -18.00 24.31 -13.96
C ASP A 287 -19.25 23.52 -13.54
#